data_AF-A0A818NA15-F1
#
_entry.id   AF-A0A818NA15-F1
#
_cell.length_a   1.000
_cell.length_b   1.000
_cell.length_c   1.000
_cell.angle_alpha   90.00
_cell.angle_beta   90.00
_cell.angle_gamma   90.00
#
_symmetry.space_group_name_H-M   'P 1'
#
loop_
_entity.id
_entity.type
_entity.pdbx_description
1 polymer ?
#
loop_
_entity_poly.entity_id
_entity_poly.type
_entity_poly.pdbx_seq_one_letter_code
_entity_poly.pdbx_strand_id
1 'polypeptide(L)'
;KLQLILQKAANICYKQGKITKDERNEFYISVTGKEIYHALKNNINRSRRIICFFREIIDIEELDSKYREIENVDETKKSLEKLKNLLHQSLDSSDIYTYRIQWNDENNRTKYFSQFFEDFYHAITSQIDFHMKTYENQQKNFLYNQILEHAIQCNLLIQRYFPRQDILEQVKFFD
;
A
#
# COMPACT_ATOMS: atom_id res chain seq x y z
N LYS A 1 1.83 21.97 9.82
CA LYS A 1 2.81 22.75 10.61
C LYS A 1 3.93 21.87 11.20
N LEU A 2 3.63 20.79 11.93
CA LEU A 2 4.66 19.92 12.52
C LEU A 2 5.58 19.24 11.47
N GLN A 3 5.01 18.72 10.38
CA GLN A 3 5.78 18.05 9.32
C GLN A 3 6.82 18.96 8.65
N LEU A 4 6.47 20.23 8.40
CA LEU A 4 7.39 21.22 7.84
C LEU A 4 8.55 21.53 8.79
N ILE A 5 8.27 21.59 10.10
CA ILE A 5 9.30 21.78 11.12
C ILE A 5 10.25 20.57 11.15
N LEU A 6 9.71 19.36 11.09
CA LEU A 6 10.50 18.13 11.05
C LEU A 6 11.35 18.02 9.78
N GLN A 7 10.82 18.39 8.61
CA GLN A 7 11.58 18.44 7.36
C GLN A 7 12.73 19.46 7.42
N LYS A 8 12.47 20.66 7.97
CA LYS A 8 13.52 21.66 8.18
C LYS A 8 14.59 21.18 9.17
N ALA A 9 14.18 20.56 10.28
CA ALA A 9 15.10 19.98 11.25
C ALA A 9 15.94 18.84 10.63
N ALA A 10 15.33 17.94 9.87
CA ALA A 10 16.02 16.86 9.16
C ALA A 10 17.07 17.41 8.16
N ASN A 11 16.72 18.47 7.41
CA ASN A 11 17.69 19.15 6.53
C ASN A 11 18.89 19.73 7.28
N ILE A 12 18.66 20.33 8.46
CA ILE A 12 19.73 20.87 9.29
C ILE A 12 20.61 19.74 9.82
N CYS A 13 20.01 18.67 10.33
CA CYS A 13 20.72 17.49 10.83
C CYS A 13 21.55 16.79 9.73
N TYR A 14 21.03 16.72 8.51
CA TYR A 14 21.74 16.17 7.35
C TYR A 14 22.95 17.03 6.97
N LYS A 15 22.79 18.36 6.92
CA LYS A 15 23.91 19.30 6.68
C LYS A 15 24.98 19.24 7.77
N GLN A 16 24.59 18.91 9.00
CA GLN A 16 25.50 18.69 10.13
C GLN A 16 26.12 17.29 10.15
N GLY A 17 25.80 16.41 9.19
CA GLY A 17 26.30 15.04 9.14
C GLY A 17 25.79 14.11 10.24
N LYS A 18 24.72 14.50 10.96
CA LYS A 18 24.16 13.73 12.06
C LYS A 18 23.20 12.63 11.62
N ILE A 19 22.64 12.77 10.42
CA ILE A 19 21.78 11.78 9.78
C ILE A 19 22.26 11.55 8.35
N THR A 20 22.06 10.34 7.86
CA THR A 20 22.32 9.93 6.48
C THR A 20 21.29 10.53 5.53
N LYS A 21 21.59 10.47 4.23
CA LYS A 21 20.68 10.94 3.17
C LYS A 21 19.36 10.17 3.18
N ASP A 22 19.40 8.88 3.50
CA ASP A 22 18.20 8.03 3.51
C ASP A 22 17.31 8.35 4.71
N GLU A 23 17.88 8.52 5.91
CA GLU A 23 17.15 8.96 7.11
C GLU A 23 16.53 10.34 6.92
N ARG A 24 17.23 11.27 6.24
CA ARG A 24 16.68 12.57 5.87
C ARG A 24 15.48 12.44 4.94
N ASN A 25 15.53 11.54 3.95
CA ASN A 25 14.44 11.33 2.99
C ASN A 25 13.19 10.74 3.64
N GLU A 26 13.30 10.01 4.76
CA GLU A 26 12.13 9.47 5.48
C GLU A 26 11.15 10.56 5.99
N PHE A 27 11.61 11.79 6.18
CA PHE A 27 10.76 12.92 6.58
C PHE A 27 10.03 13.57 5.39
N TYR A 28 10.42 13.23 4.16
CA TYR A 28 9.82 13.73 2.93
C TYR A 28 8.85 12.73 2.28
N ILE A 29 8.94 11.45 2.63
CA ILE A 29 8.02 10.42 2.14
C ILE A 29 6.67 10.54 2.88
N SER A 30 5.57 10.49 2.13
CA SER A 30 4.22 10.45 2.71
C SER A 30 3.99 9.16 3.51
N VAL A 31 3.06 9.19 4.47
CA VAL A 31 2.69 7.98 5.24
C VAL A 31 2.28 6.85 4.28
N THR A 32 1.48 7.17 3.26
CA THR A 32 1.10 6.23 2.19
C THR A 32 2.30 5.69 1.42
N GLY A 33 3.31 6.51 1.12
CA GLY A 33 4.54 6.06 0.49
C GLY A 33 5.34 5.09 1.37
N LYS A 34 5.34 5.31 2.69
CA LYS A 34 5.95 4.39 3.66
C LYS A 34 5.18 3.07 3.73
N GLU A 35 3.85 3.12 3.77
CA GLU A 35 2.99 1.93 3.76
C GLU A 35 3.23 1.08 2.51
N ILE A 36 3.28 1.69 1.33
CA ILE A 36 3.61 0.99 0.07
C ILE A 36 4.99 0.37 0.14
N TYR A 37 6.00 1.12 0.60
CA TYR A 37 7.36 0.62 0.71
C TYR A 37 7.46 -0.57 1.67
N HIS A 38 6.79 -0.50 2.83
CA HIS A 38 6.74 -1.61 3.79
C HIS A 38 5.97 -2.81 3.25
N ALA A 39 4.85 -2.58 2.55
CA ALA A 39 4.07 -3.64 1.91
C ALA A 39 4.90 -4.37 0.84
N LEU A 40 5.70 -3.66 0.05
CA LEU A 40 6.59 -4.27 -0.95
C LEU A 40 7.78 -5.01 -0.31
N LYS A 41 8.37 -4.44 0.74
CA LYS A 41 9.56 -5.00 1.40
C LYS A 41 9.25 -6.26 2.22
N ASN A 42 8.09 -6.31 2.88
CA ASN A 42 7.73 -7.38 3.81
C ASN A 42 6.96 -8.54 3.15
N ASN A 43 6.47 -8.39 1.91
CA ASN A 43 5.76 -9.47 1.22
C ASN A 43 6.74 -10.45 0.57
N ILE A 44 7.11 -11.48 1.33
CA ILE A 44 7.98 -12.61 0.95
C ILE A 44 7.40 -13.45 -0.21
N ASN A 45 6.12 -13.28 -0.55
CA ASN A 45 5.48 -13.98 -1.68
C ASN A 45 4.88 -12.98 -2.67
N ARG A 46 5.71 -12.57 -3.64
CA ARG A 46 5.42 -11.51 -4.63
C ARG A 46 4.28 -11.85 -5.60
N SER A 47 3.77 -13.07 -5.61
CA SER A 47 3.07 -13.53 -6.81
C SER A 47 1.64 -13.04 -6.99
N ARG A 48 0.80 -12.75 -5.98
CA ARG A 48 -0.65 -12.52 -6.27
C ARG A 48 -1.45 -11.73 -5.23
N ARG A 49 -1.04 -10.52 -4.83
CA ARG A 49 -1.86 -9.73 -3.87
C ARG A 49 -1.93 -8.23 -4.12
N ILE A 50 -1.29 -7.71 -5.16
CA ILE A 50 -1.16 -6.27 -5.34
C ILE A 50 -1.46 -5.94 -6.81
N ILE A 51 -2.50 -5.14 -7.03
CA ILE A 51 -2.78 -4.50 -8.32
C ILE A 51 -2.42 -3.03 -8.17
N CYS A 52 -1.78 -2.47 -9.19
CA CYS A 52 -1.39 -1.07 -9.20
C CYS A 52 -2.05 -0.33 -10.36
N PHE A 53 -2.73 0.78 -10.04
CA PHE A 53 -3.31 1.68 -11.04
C PHE A 53 -2.56 3.02 -10.99
N PHE A 54 -1.82 3.32 -12.05
CA PHE A 54 -1.14 4.59 -12.25
C PHE A 54 -2.00 5.53 -13.10
N ARG A 55 -2.17 6.76 -12.62
CA ARG A 55 -2.82 7.83 -13.35
C ARG A 55 -1.88 9.01 -13.50
N GLU A 56 -1.56 9.36 -14.73
CA GLU A 56 -0.83 10.57 -15.09
C GLU A 56 -1.82 11.60 -15.65
N ILE A 57 -1.91 12.76 -14.98
CA ILE A 57 -2.72 13.89 -15.41
C ILE A 57 -1.79 14.89 -16.09
N ILE A 58 -1.98 15.13 -17.39
CA ILE A 58 -1.04 15.88 -18.22
C ILE A 58 -1.16 17.40 -18.00
N ASP A 59 -2.39 17.88 -17.79
CA ASP A 59 -2.76 19.29 -17.61
C ASP A 59 -2.84 19.70 -16.13
N ILE A 60 -2.17 18.95 -15.26
CA ILE A 60 -2.20 19.19 -13.81
C ILE A 60 -1.68 20.58 -13.45
N GLU A 61 -0.74 21.13 -14.23
CA GLU A 61 -0.14 22.45 -13.99
C GLU A 61 -1.15 23.62 -14.07
N GLU A 62 -2.22 23.48 -14.86
CA GLU A 62 -3.30 24.47 -14.94
C GLU A 62 -4.23 24.40 -13.72
N LEU A 63 -4.39 23.21 -13.14
CA LEU A 63 -5.09 22.97 -11.87
C LEU A 63 -4.23 23.37 -10.65
N ASP A 64 -2.91 23.49 -10.83
CA ASP A 64 -1.89 23.58 -9.78
C ASP A 64 -1.64 24.99 -9.22
N SER A 65 -2.27 26.03 -9.77
CA SER A 65 -2.09 27.42 -9.30
C SER A 65 -2.41 27.60 -7.80
N LYS A 66 -3.19 26.67 -7.20
CA LYS A 66 -3.51 26.62 -5.76
C LYS A 66 -2.56 25.77 -4.91
N TYR A 67 -1.66 24.97 -5.49
CA TYR A 67 -0.83 24.00 -4.74
C TYR A 67 0.68 24.21 -4.90
N ARG A 68 1.11 25.34 -5.49
CA ARG A 68 2.52 25.78 -5.62
C ARG A 68 3.27 26.05 -4.30
N GLU A 69 2.73 25.68 -3.14
CA GLU A 69 3.38 25.87 -1.84
C GLU A 69 4.35 24.74 -1.46
N ILE A 70 4.64 23.79 -2.36
CA ILE A 70 5.62 22.73 -2.08
C ILE A 70 7.04 23.25 -2.39
N GLU A 71 7.68 23.87 -1.40
CA GLU A 71 9.15 24.01 -1.40
C GLU A 71 9.75 22.60 -1.52
N ASN A 72 10.44 22.28 -2.63
CA ASN A 72 11.06 20.98 -3.00
C ASN A 72 10.26 20.02 -3.89
N VAL A 73 9.54 20.51 -4.91
CA VAL A 73 8.90 19.69 -5.96
C VAL A 73 9.84 18.62 -6.56
N ASP A 74 11.12 18.94 -6.78
CA ASP A 74 12.08 18.02 -7.40
C ASP A 74 12.42 16.78 -6.56
N GLU A 75 12.50 16.92 -5.24
CA GLU A 75 12.79 15.78 -4.35
C GLU A 75 11.58 14.84 -4.23
N THR A 76 10.37 15.41 -4.25
CA THR A 76 9.11 14.66 -4.27
C THR A 76 8.94 13.89 -5.58
N LYS A 77 9.22 14.53 -6.73
CA LYS A 77 9.21 13.87 -8.05
C LYS A 77 10.19 12.70 -8.10
N LYS A 78 11.43 12.89 -7.62
CA LYS A 78 12.43 11.80 -7.56
C LYS A 78 11.98 10.64 -6.66
N SER A 79 11.33 10.94 -5.55
CA SER A 79 10.82 9.91 -4.63
C SER A 79 9.66 9.12 -5.25
N LEU A 80 8.77 9.79 -5.98
CA LEU A 80 7.69 9.15 -6.72
C LEU A 80 8.23 8.23 -7.83
N GLU A 81 9.21 8.69 -8.61
CA GLU A 81 9.83 7.87 -9.66
C GLU A 81 10.56 6.64 -9.09
N LYS A 82 11.24 6.78 -7.95
CA LYS A 82 11.80 5.62 -7.24
C LYS A 82 10.71 4.62 -6.83
N LEU A 83 9.57 5.10 -6.33
CA LEU A 83 8.46 4.24 -5.92
C LEU A 83 7.83 3.52 -7.13
N LYS A 84 7.64 4.21 -8.25
CA LYS A 84 7.18 3.58 -9.52
C LYS A 84 8.13 2.48 -9.98
N ASN A 85 9.43 2.76 -10.01
CA ASN A 85 10.44 1.78 -10.44
C ASN A 85 10.45 0.55 -9.53
N LEU A 86 10.32 0.73 -8.21
CA LEU A 86 10.21 -0.38 -7.26
C LEU A 86 8.94 -1.22 -7.52
N LEU A 87 7.81 -0.58 -7.82
CA LEU A 87 6.57 -1.28 -8.16
C LEU A 87 6.71 -2.09 -9.45
N HIS A 88 7.27 -1.50 -10.51
CA HIS A 88 7.52 -2.21 -11.78
C HIS A 88 8.52 -3.36 -11.65
N GLN A 89 9.46 -3.30 -10.72
CA GLN A 89 10.39 -4.41 -10.45
C GLN A 89 9.77 -5.52 -9.58
N SER A 90 8.75 -5.19 -8.80
CA SER A 90 8.17 -6.10 -7.80
C SER A 90 6.88 -6.78 -8.26
N LEU A 91 6.17 -6.18 -9.22
CA LEU A 91 4.87 -6.63 -9.73
C LEU A 91 4.98 -7.09 -11.18
N ASP A 92 4.16 -8.07 -11.54
CA ASP A 92 4.03 -8.52 -12.92
C ASP A 92 3.32 -7.44 -13.76
N SER A 93 3.69 -7.34 -15.03
CA SER A 93 3.14 -6.31 -15.93
C SER A 93 1.63 -6.43 -16.14
N SER A 94 1.04 -7.61 -15.91
CA SER A 94 -0.41 -7.81 -15.97
C SER A 94 -1.18 -7.10 -14.86
N ASP A 95 -0.53 -6.87 -13.72
CA ASP A 95 -1.16 -6.26 -12.53
C ASP A 95 -0.94 -4.75 -12.46
N ILE A 96 -0.35 -4.16 -13.52
CA ILE A 96 -0.06 -2.73 -13.60
C ILE A 96 -0.87 -2.09 -14.72
N TYR A 97 -1.77 -1.19 -14.33
CA TYR A 97 -2.63 -0.42 -15.22
C TYR A 97 -2.15 1.02 -15.25
N THR A 98 -1.92 1.58 -16.42
CA THR A 98 -1.43 2.96 -16.56
C THR A 98 -2.35 3.77 -17.47
N TYR A 99 -2.80 4.92 -16.97
CA TYR A 99 -3.67 5.84 -17.68
C TYR A 99 -3.01 7.21 -17.79
N ARG A 100 -3.12 7.82 -18.97
CA ARG A 100 -2.66 9.17 -19.24
C ARG A 100 -3.83 10.02 -19.72
N ILE A 101 -4.15 11.08 -18.99
CA ILE A 101 -5.44 11.79 -19.14
C ILE A 101 -5.22 13.30 -19.16
N GLN A 102 -6.00 13.99 -19.99
CA GLN A 102 -6.23 15.43 -19.88
C GLN A 102 -7.51 15.64 -19.07
N TRP A 103 -7.40 16.27 -17.91
CA TRP A 103 -8.48 16.41 -16.93
C TRP A 103 -9.52 17.47 -17.28
N ASN A 104 -9.10 18.50 -18.01
CA ASN A 104 -9.93 19.64 -18.39
C ASN A 104 -10.99 19.27 -19.45
N ASP A 105 -10.80 18.17 -20.19
CA ASP A 105 -11.77 17.68 -21.16
C ASP A 105 -12.73 16.65 -20.52
N GLU A 106 -14.02 17.01 -20.44
CA GLU A 106 -15.06 16.17 -19.84
C GLU A 106 -15.26 14.85 -20.59
N ASN A 107 -15.07 14.82 -21.90
CA ASN A 107 -15.24 13.60 -22.70
C ASN A 107 -14.12 12.60 -22.39
N ASN A 108 -12.87 13.08 -22.34
CA ASN A 108 -11.72 12.26 -21.99
C ASN A 108 -11.80 11.77 -20.54
N ARG A 109 -12.28 12.60 -19.62
CA ARG A 109 -12.49 12.23 -18.22
C ARG A 109 -13.55 11.14 -18.07
N THR A 110 -14.68 11.28 -18.76
CA THR A 110 -15.77 10.29 -18.73
C THR A 110 -15.31 8.96 -19.33
N LYS A 111 -14.60 9.00 -20.46
CA LYS A 111 -14.01 7.81 -21.09
C LYS A 111 -13.02 7.11 -20.16
N TYR A 112 -12.16 7.87 -19.49
CA TYR A 112 -11.23 7.33 -18.49
C TYR A 112 -11.98 6.63 -17.36
N PHE A 113 -13.00 7.25 -16.78
CA PHE A 113 -13.73 6.63 -15.67
C PHE A 113 -14.39 5.32 -16.10
N SER A 114 -15.04 5.28 -17.26
CA SER A 114 -15.63 4.04 -17.78
C SER A 114 -14.59 2.95 -17.93
N GLN A 115 -13.45 3.25 -18.56
CA GLN A 115 -12.36 2.28 -18.75
C GLN A 115 -11.76 1.84 -17.40
N PHE A 116 -11.51 2.78 -16.50
CA PHE A 116 -10.95 2.48 -15.18
C PHE A 116 -11.89 1.61 -14.36
N PHE A 117 -13.20 1.86 -14.37
CA PHE A 117 -14.16 1.04 -13.62
C PHE A 117 -14.25 -0.38 -14.18
N GLU A 118 -14.20 -0.54 -15.50
CA GLU A 118 -14.17 -1.86 -16.15
C GLU A 118 -12.89 -2.62 -15.80
N ASP A 119 -11.72 -2.00 -15.98
CA ASP A 119 -10.43 -2.58 -15.64
C ASP A 119 -10.35 -2.94 -14.15
N PHE A 120 -10.81 -2.05 -13.28
CA PHE A 120 -10.83 -2.27 -11.83
C PHE A 120 -11.73 -3.44 -11.46
N TYR A 121 -12.94 -3.49 -12.01
CA TYR A 121 -13.87 -4.59 -11.75
C TYR A 121 -13.30 -5.93 -12.19
N HIS A 122 -12.71 -5.99 -13.39
CA HIS A 122 -12.08 -7.21 -13.89
C HIS A 122 -10.87 -7.64 -13.07
N ALA A 123 -9.99 -6.70 -12.70
CA ALA A 123 -8.80 -6.98 -11.93
C ALA A 123 -9.15 -7.54 -10.53
N ILE A 124 -10.10 -6.90 -9.84
CA ILE A 124 -10.55 -7.35 -8.51
C ILE A 124 -11.25 -8.71 -8.60
N THR A 125 -12.17 -8.89 -9.54
CA THR A 125 -12.91 -10.16 -9.70
C THR A 125 -11.94 -11.30 -10.03
N SER A 126 -10.97 -11.06 -10.92
CA SER A 126 -9.93 -12.04 -11.26
C SER A 126 -9.09 -12.44 -10.04
N GLN A 127 -8.73 -11.49 -9.17
CA GLN A 127 -8.04 -11.81 -7.93
C GLN A 127 -8.89 -12.63 -6.96
N ILE A 128 -10.16 -12.27 -6.80
CA ILE A 128 -11.08 -13.03 -5.95
C ILE A 128 -11.24 -14.46 -6.48
N ASP A 129 -11.49 -14.63 -7.78
CA ASP A 129 -11.63 -15.94 -8.41
C ASP A 129 -10.36 -16.78 -8.27
N PHE A 130 -9.19 -16.15 -8.44
CA PHE A 130 -7.91 -16.81 -8.23
C PHE A 130 -7.75 -17.30 -6.78
N HIS A 131 -8.10 -16.45 -5.81
CA HIS A 131 -8.03 -16.79 -4.39
C HIS A 131 -9.02 -17.88 -4.02
N MET A 132 -10.25 -17.82 -4.54
CA MET A 132 -11.27 -18.85 -4.34
C MET A 132 -10.81 -20.20 -4.87
N LYS A 133 -10.27 -20.27 -6.10
CA LYS A 133 -9.69 -21.51 -6.65
C LYS A 133 -8.53 -22.05 -5.82
N THR A 134 -7.65 -21.16 -5.34
CA THR A 134 -6.53 -21.55 -4.48
C THR A 134 -7.04 -22.13 -3.16
N TYR A 135 -8.05 -21.49 -2.57
CA TYR A 135 -8.68 -21.94 -1.34
C TYR A 135 -9.37 -23.29 -1.51
N GLU A 136 -10.15 -23.50 -2.58
CA GLU A 136 -10.75 -24.80 -2.90
C GLU A 136 -9.70 -25.90 -3.07
N ASN A 137 -8.58 -25.59 -3.73
CA ASN A 137 -7.47 -26.53 -3.88
C ASN A 137 -6.79 -26.85 -2.54
N GLN A 138 -6.67 -25.86 -1.65
CA GLN A 138 -6.15 -26.06 -0.29
C GLN A 138 -7.11 -26.90 0.57
N GLN A 139 -8.42 -26.70 0.45
CA GLN A 139 -9.42 -27.53 1.13
C GLN A 139 -9.44 -28.98 0.65
N LYS A 140 -8.96 -29.28 -0.56
CA LYS A 140 -8.78 -30.68 -1.00
C LYS A 140 -7.57 -31.35 -0.34
N ASN A 141 -6.67 -30.58 0.28
CA ASN A 141 -5.49 -31.12 0.92
C ASN A 141 -5.83 -31.62 2.34
N PHE A 142 -5.79 -32.94 2.49
CA PHE A 142 -6.08 -33.63 3.76
C PHE A 142 -5.26 -33.10 4.94
N LEU A 143 -3.95 -32.89 4.75
CA LEU A 143 -3.07 -32.43 5.82
C LEU A 143 -3.39 -30.98 6.24
N TYR A 144 -3.73 -30.13 5.27
CA TYR A 144 -4.16 -28.76 5.54
C TYR A 144 -5.44 -28.72 6.39
N ASN A 145 -6.45 -29.52 6.02
CA ASN A 145 -7.68 -29.61 6.78
C ASN A 145 -7.46 -30.12 8.20
N GLN A 146 -6.63 -31.15 8.40
CA GLN A 146 -6.32 -31.63 9.75
C GLN A 146 -5.67 -30.58 10.63
N ILE A 147 -4.71 -29.82 10.09
CA ILE A 147 -4.06 -28.73 10.83
C ILE A 147 -5.08 -27.64 11.17
N LEU A 148 -5.94 -27.29 10.21
CA LEU A 148 -6.97 -26.26 10.39
C LEU A 148 -8.02 -26.68 11.43
N GLU A 149 -8.52 -27.92 11.35
CA GLU A 149 -9.44 -28.51 12.32
C GLU A 149 -8.83 -28.56 13.72
N HIS A 150 -7.58 -29.01 13.83
CA HIS A 150 -6.86 -29.01 15.11
C HIS A 150 -6.71 -27.60 15.68
N ALA A 151 -6.35 -26.61 14.86
CA ALA A 151 -6.25 -25.22 15.30
C ALA A 151 -7.61 -24.64 15.76
N ILE A 152 -8.69 -24.94 15.03
CA ILE A 152 -10.05 -24.56 15.43
C ILE A 152 -10.42 -25.23 16.76
N GLN A 153 -10.13 -26.52 16.92
CA GLN A 153 -10.37 -27.23 18.18
C GLN A 153 -9.57 -26.64 19.33
N CYS A 154 -8.29 -26.35 19.15
CA CYS A 154 -7.48 -25.65 20.15
C CYS A 154 -8.10 -24.30 20.54
N ASN A 155 -8.57 -23.53 19.56
CA ASN A 155 -9.17 -22.22 19.82
C ASN A 155 -10.51 -22.35 20.57
N LEU A 156 -11.36 -23.31 20.19
CA LEU A 156 -12.60 -23.61 20.90
C LEU A 156 -12.34 -24.12 22.32
N LEU A 157 -11.30 -24.93 22.53
CA LEU A 157 -10.86 -25.35 23.85
C LEU A 157 -10.41 -24.14 24.69
N ILE A 158 -9.61 -23.23 24.12
CA ILE A 158 -9.20 -22.01 24.82
C ILE A 158 -10.43 -21.17 25.20
N GLN A 159 -11.37 -20.93 24.28
CA GLN A 159 -12.59 -20.18 24.58
C GLN A 159 -13.46 -20.86 25.64
N ARG A 160 -13.51 -22.20 25.65
CA ARG A 160 -14.29 -22.98 26.62
C ARG A 160 -13.65 -23.06 28.00
N TYR A 161 -12.32 -23.15 28.09
CA TYR A 161 -11.58 -23.33 29.35
C TYR A 161 -11.01 -22.02 29.92
N PHE A 162 -10.88 -20.97 29.10
CA PHE A 162 -10.51 -19.62 29.52
C PHE A 162 -11.62 -18.62 29.15
N PRO A 163 -12.80 -18.68 29.79
CA PRO A 163 -13.83 -17.64 29.63
C PRO A 163 -13.39 -16.27 30.18
N ARG A 164 -12.23 -16.19 30.86
CA ARG A 164 -11.72 -15.04 31.61
C ARG A 164 -10.83 -14.10 30.78
N GLN A 165 -11.17 -13.86 29.51
CA GLN A 165 -10.46 -12.85 28.70
C GLN A 165 -10.55 -11.45 29.33
N ASP A 166 -11.65 -11.15 29.99
CA ASP A 166 -11.91 -9.99 30.85
C ASP A 166 -10.88 -9.81 31.97
N ILE A 167 -10.35 -10.89 32.56
CA ILE A 167 -9.28 -10.79 33.57
C ILE A 167 -7.91 -10.55 32.93
N LEU A 168 -7.63 -11.18 31.78
CA LEU A 168 -6.39 -10.95 31.04
C LEU A 168 -6.31 -9.53 30.45
N GLU A 169 -7.44 -8.96 30.04
CA GLU A 169 -7.53 -7.55 29.65
C GLU A 169 -7.30 -6.61 30.84
N GLN A 170 -7.86 -6.92 32.02
CA GLN A 170 -7.59 -6.13 33.23
C GLN A 170 -6.11 -6.17 33.62
N VAL A 171 -5.44 -7.32 33.53
CA VAL A 171 -4.01 -7.46 33.84
C VAL A 171 -3.11 -6.70 32.84
N LYS A 172 -3.52 -6.57 31.57
CA LYS A 172 -2.79 -5.77 30.57
C LYS A 172 -2.76 -4.27 30.85
N PHE A 173 -3.67 -3.76 31.70
CA PHE A 173 -3.69 -2.36 32.13
C PHE A 173 -2.92 -2.11 33.44
N PHE A 174 -2.31 -3.15 34.03
CA PHE A 174 -1.52 -3.04 35.26
C PHE A 174 0.01 -3.00 35.03
N ASP A 175 0.47 -2.93 33.77
CA ASP A 175 1.86 -2.62 33.40
C ASP A 175 1.96 -1.23 32.75
#